data_AF-A0A4U6C6Y8-F1
#
_entry.id   AF-A0A4U6C6Y8-F1
#
_cell.length_a   1.000
_cell.length_b   1.000
_cell.length_c   1.000
_cell.angle_alpha   90.00
_cell.angle_beta   90.00
_cell.angle_gamma   90.00
#
_symmetry.space_group_name_H-M   'P 1'
#
loop_
_entity.id
_entity.type
_entity.pdbx_description
1 polymer ?
#
loop_
_entity_poly.entity_id
_entity_poly.type
_entity_poly.pdbx_seq_one_letter_code
_entity_poly.pdbx_strand_id
1 'polypeptide(L)'
;MANRVVLGSRGATTGLYISKPGFNALTAAIGSMLLSTDEPPFQVLQRGILGLASGGNLVSHPSLGYKPYTMVFPTDERWLTDTTEPYIRFWITHPSLTSVRITTDSGWPAGWQIGYAITTLALT
;
A
#
# COMPACT_ATOMS: atom_id res chain seq x y z
N MET A 1 30.02 -15.25 -12.51
CA MET A 1 28.89 -15.73 -11.69
C MET A 1 28.01 -14.54 -11.33
N ALA A 2 26.69 -14.66 -11.42
CA ALA A 2 25.81 -13.58 -10.99
C ALA A 2 25.73 -13.57 -9.45
N ASN A 3 25.96 -12.42 -8.81
CA ASN A 3 25.73 -12.27 -7.38
C ASN A 3 24.22 -12.36 -7.14
N ARG A 4 23.76 -13.43 -6.49
CA ARG A 4 22.32 -13.66 -6.29
C ARG A 4 21.78 -13.14 -4.97
N VAL A 5 22.66 -13.00 -3.99
CA VAL A 5 22.36 -12.46 -2.66
C VAL A 5 23.39 -11.37 -2.40
N VAL A 6 22.91 -10.18 -2.08
CA VAL A 6 23.73 -9.04 -1.69
C VAL A 6 23.20 -8.55 -0.36
N LEU A 7 24.05 -8.57 0.67
CA LEU A 7 23.83 -7.82 1.90
C LEU A 7 24.84 -6.68 1.89
N GLY A 8 24.38 -5.46 1.66
CA GLY A 8 25.23 -4.29 1.50
C GLY A 8 24.68 -3.31 0.47
N SER A 9 25.58 -2.57 -0.17
CA SER A 9 25.19 -1.48 -1.08
C SER A 9 24.82 -2.00 -2.47
N ARG A 10 23.71 -1.47 -3.00
CA ARG A 10 23.24 -1.62 -4.37
C ARG A 10 22.90 -0.24 -4.91
N GLY A 11 23.79 0.32 -5.73
CA GLY A 11 23.68 1.73 -6.12
C GLY A 11 23.80 2.66 -4.91
N ALA A 12 22.80 3.52 -4.70
CA ALA A 12 22.75 4.45 -3.58
C ALA A 12 22.03 3.89 -2.33
N THR A 13 21.42 2.71 -2.41
CA THR A 13 20.69 2.08 -1.30
C THR A 13 21.50 0.95 -0.67
N THR A 14 21.35 0.73 0.64
CA THR A 14 22.02 -0.34 1.38
C THR A 14 20.97 -1.25 1.99
N GLY A 15 21.12 -2.57 1.82
CA GLY A 15 20.14 -3.51 2.32
C GLY A 15 20.41 -4.96 1.92
N LEU A 16 19.38 -5.80 2.05
CA LEU A 16 19.36 -7.18 1.56
C LEU A 16 18.62 -7.25 0.22
N TYR A 17 19.29 -7.83 -0.77
CA TYR A 17 18.76 -8.03 -2.12
C TYR A 17 18.95 -9.48 -2.53
N ILE A 18 17.87 -10.10 -3.02
CA ILE A 18 17.88 -11.47 -3.54
C ILE A 18 17.30 -11.45 -4.93
N SER A 19 18.07 -11.82 -5.95
CA SER A 19 17.61 -11.86 -7.34
C SER A 19 17.00 -13.20 -7.73
N LYS A 20 16.12 -13.17 -8.74
CA LYS A 20 15.67 -14.38 -9.45
C LYS A 20 16.89 -15.09 -10.10
N PRO A 21 16.83 -16.42 -10.34
CA PRO A 21 17.89 -17.13 -11.06
C PRO A 21 18.23 -16.47 -12.40
N GLY A 22 19.52 -16.40 -12.74
CA GLY A 22 20.00 -15.78 -13.99
C GLY A 22 20.21 -14.27 -13.93
N PHE A 23 19.79 -13.59 -12.86
CA PHE A 23 19.95 -12.15 -12.69
C PHE A 23 21.00 -11.81 -11.63
N ASN A 24 21.77 -10.74 -11.85
CA ASN A 24 22.71 -10.20 -10.86
C ASN A 24 21.98 -9.19 -9.95
N ALA A 25 21.97 -9.43 -8.65
CA ALA A 25 21.30 -8.60 -7.65
C ALA A 25 21.79 -7.15 -7.64
N LEU A 26 23.05 -6.87 -8.03
CA LEU A 26 23.60 -5.51 -8.05
C LEU A 26 23.04 -4.64 -9.18
N THR A 27 22.65 -5.25 -10.31
CA THR A 27 22.29 -4.53 -11.54
C THR A 27 20.89 -4.83 -12.06
N ALA A 28 20.25 -5.89 -11.57
CA ALA A 28 18.93 -6.27 -12.05
C ALA A 28 17.86 -5.28 -11.59
N ALA A 29 16.81 -5.10 -12.39
CA ALA A 29 15.65 -4.29 -12.05
C ALA A 29 14.86 -4.92 -10.88
N ILE A 30 14.06 -4.11 -10.18
CA ILE A 30 13.25 -4.54 -9.02
C ILE A 30 12.33 -5.71 -9.38
N GLY A 31 11.70 -5.70 -10.57
CA GLY A 31 10.85 -6.81 -11.03
C GLY A 31 11.57 -8.16 -11.22
N SER A 32 12.90 -8.14 -11.27
CA SER A 32 13.76 -9.34 -11.32
C SER A 32 14.31 -9.74 -9.94
N MET A 33 13.87 -9.08 -8.86
CA MET A 33 14.19 -9.44 -7.49
C MET A 33 13.13 -10.38 -6.91
N LEU A 34 13.56 -11.28 -6.05
CA LEU A 34 12.71 -12.03 -5.12
C LEU A 34 12.53 -11.25 -3.82
N LEU A 35 13.55 -10.51 -3.42
CA LEU A 35 13.54 -9.64 -2.25
C LEU A 35 14.34 -8.38 -2.55
N SER A 36 13.76 -7.22 -2.25
CA SER A 36 14.48 -5.96 -2.14
C SER A 36 14.07 -5.30 -0.83
N THR A 37 15.00 -4.55 -0.26
CA THR A 37 14.80 -3.73 0.95
C THR A 37 14.87 -2.24 0.61
N ASP A 38 14.76 -1.89 -0.68
CA ASP A 38 14.62 -0.51 -1.13
C ASP A 38 13.36 0.15 -0.53
N GLU A 39 12.32 -0.65 -0.26
CA GLU A 39 11.08 -0.25 0.42
C GLU A 39 11.10 -0.78 1.86
N PRO A 40 10.62 0.00 2.86
CA PRO A 40 10.50 -0.46 4.24
C PRO A 40 9.67 -1.75 4.31
N PRO A 41 10.16 -2.82 4.96
CA PRO A 41 9.39 -4.05 5.10
C PRO A 41 8.15 -3.79 5.96
N PHE A 42 7.02 -4.34 5.53
CA PHE A 42 5.76 -4.20 6.25
C PHE A 42 4.93 -5.47 6.20
N GLN A 43 4.10 -5.65 7.21
CA GLN A 43 3.09 -6.69 7.25
C GLN A 43 1.71 -6.05 7.09
N VAL A 44 0.87 -6.64 6.26
CA VAL A 44 -0.56 -6.31 6.21
C VAL A 44 -1.24 -7.01 7.38
N LEU A 45 -1.80 -6.23 8.30
CA LEU A 45 -2.50 -6.73 9.49
C LEU A 45 -3.96 -7.03 9.17
N GLN A 46 -4.58 -6.16 8.38
CA GLN A 46 -5.97 -6.25 8.00
C GLN A 46 -6.14 -5.71 6.59
N ARG A 47 -6.93 -6.41 5.79
CA ARG A 47 -7.32 -6.01 4.44
C ARG A 47 -8.82 -6.18 4.28
N GLY A 48 -9.45 -5.31 3.52
CA GLY A 48 -10.86 -5.45 3.19
C GLY A 48 -11.27 -4.58 2.01
N ILE A 49 -12.57 -4.61 1.74
CA ILE A 49 -13.23 -3.78 0.73
C ILE A 49 -14.26 -2.91 1.46
N LEU A 50 -14.31 -1.63 1.10
CA LEU A 50 -15.28 -0.67 1.63
C LEU A 50 -16.12 -0.14 0.48
N GLY A 51 -17.44 -0.12 0.67
CA GLY A 51 -18.32 0.65 -0.18
C GLY A 51 -18.12 2.14 0.11
N LEU A 52 -17.96 2.95 -0.93
CA LEU A 52 -17.87 4.40 -0.78
C LEU A 52 -19.24 4.95 -0.39
N ALA A 53 -19.40 5.31 0.88
CA ALA A 53 -20.62 5.87 1.43
C ALA A 53 -20.40 7.34 1.82
N SER A 54 -21.44 8.17 1.67
CA SER A 54 -21.40 9.56 2.13
C SER A 54 -21.16 9.60 3.64
N GLY A 55 -20.12 10.33 4.09
CA GLY A 55 -19.78 10.48 5.51
C GLY A 55 -18.58 9.65 6.00
N GLY A 56 -18.05 8.76 5.15
CA GLY A 56 -16.82 8.01 5.41
C GLY A 56 -17.04 6.71 6.19
N ASN A 57 -16.14 5.76 5.95
CA ASN A 57 -16.16 4.44 6.56
C ASN A 57 -15.15 4.38 7.70
N LEU A 58 -15.60 3.95 8.88
CA LEU A 58 -14.74 3.68 10.03
C LEU A 58 -14.37 2.19 10.06
N VAL A 59 -13.07 1.91 10.09
CA VAL A 59 -12.52 0.56 10.21
C VAL A 59 -11.76 0.47 11.52
N SER A 60 -12.09 -0.52 12.34
CA SER A 60 -11.34 -0.85 13.54
C SER A 60 -10.20 -1.82 13.23
N HIS A 61 -9.11 -1.72 13.99
CA HIS A 61 -7.97 -2.63 13.94
C HIS A 61 -7.32 -2.75 15.33
N PRO A 62 -6.53 -3.82 15.60
CA PRO A 62 -5.75 -3.94 16.84
C PRO A 62 -4.78 -2.77 17.02
N SER A 63 -4.53 -2.39 18.27
CA SER A 63 -3.54 -1.34 18.58
C SER A 63 -2.13 -1.84 18.29
N LEU A 64 -1.34 -1.04 17.57
CA LEU A 64 0.08 -1.25 17.35
C LEU A 64 0.97 -0.35 18.21
N GLY A 65 0.35 0.52 19.03
CA GLY A 65 1.05 1.58 19.77
C GLY A 65 1.36 2.83 18.93
N TYR A 66 1.06 2.83 17.63
CA TYR A 66 1.22 3.98 16.73
C TYR A 66 0.10 4.01 15.68
N LYS A 67 0.01 5.10 14.90
CA LYS A 67 -0.92 5.21 13.77
C LYS A 67 -0.33 4.47 12.56
N PRO A 68 -0.98 3.39 12.08
CA PRO A 68 -0.45 2.61 10.97
C PRO A 68 -0.59 3.34 9.64
N TYR A 69 0.30 3.05 8.72
CA TYR A 69 0.13 3.41 7.32
C TYR A 69 -1.06 2.63 6.73
N THR A 70 -1.96 3.35 6.07
CA THR A 70 -3.14 2.76 5.41
C THR A 70 -2.98 2.90 3.92
N MET A 71 -2.91 1.76 3.23
CA MET A 71 -2.93 1.69 1.78
C MET A 71 -4.39 1.66 1.29
N VAL A 72 -4.67 2.40 0.22
CA VAL A 72 -5.96 2.38 -0.48
C VAL A 72 -5.67 2.11 -1.95
N PHE A 73 -6.45 1.22 -2.55
CA PHE A 73 -6.30 0.84 -3.95
C PHE A 73 -7.67 0.62 -4.60
N PRO A 74 -7.81 0.92 -5.91
CA PRO A 74 -9.04 0.65 -6.62
C PRO A 74 -9.30 -0.85 -6.69
N THR A 75 -10.56 -1.26 -6.46
CA THR A 75 -10.99 -2.66 -6.63
C THR A 75 -11.73 -2.91 -7.94
N ASP A 76 -12.03 -1.85 -8.67
CA ASP A 76 -12.79 -1.91 -9.92
C ASP A 76 -11.96 -1.26 -11.04
N GLU A 77 -12.06 -1.81 -12.25
CA GLU A 77 -11.35 -1.31 -13.42
C GLU A 77 -12.09 -0.16 -14.10
N ARG A 78 -13.36 0.08 -13.74
CA ARG A 78 -14.14 1.27 -14.17
C ARG A 78 -13.41 2.60 -13.90
N TRP A 79 -12.50 2.60 -12.93
CA TRP A 79 -11.64 3.72 -12.57
C TRP A 79 -10.64 4.11 -13.67
N LEU A 80 -10.24 3.15 -14.51
CA LEU A 80 -9.27 3.37 -15.60
C LEU A 80 -9.95 3.82 -16.90
N THR A 81 -11.29 3.70 -16.98
CA THR A 81 -12.05 3.93 -18.21
C THR A 81 -13.05 5.08 -18.12
N ASP A 82 -13.30 5.63 -16.91
CA ASP A 82 -14.13 6.82 -16.72
C ASP A 82 -13.36 8.09 -17.14
N THR A 83 -13.83 8.74 -18.20
CA THR A 83 -13.24 9.97 -18.76
C THR A 83 -13.84 11.25 -18.18
N THR A 84 -14.89 11.13 -17.37
CA THR A 84 -15.64 12.25 -16.78
C THR A 84 -15.08 12.66 -15.42
N GLU A 85 -14.68 11.70 -14.59
CA GLU A 85 -14.00 11.93 -13.31
C GLU A 85 -12.85 10.94 -13.10
N PRO A 86 -11.64 11.23 -13.63
CA PRO A 86 -10.53 10.26 -13.65
C PRO A 86 -9.86 10.07 -12.28
N TYR A 87 -10.40 10.64 -11.20
CA TYR A 87 -9.83 10.54 -9.86
C TYR A 87 -10.91 10.56 -8.78
N ILE A 88 -10.73 9.73 -7.74
CA ILE A 88 -11.50 9.83 -6.50
C ILE A 88 -10.66 10.56 -5.47
N ARG A 89 -11.22 11.63 -4.93
CA ARG A 89 -10.64 12.28 -3.75
C ARG A 89 -11.11 11.55 -2.51
N PHE A 90 -10.14 11.06 -1.75
CA PHE A 90 -10.36 10.50 -0.43
C PHE A 90 -9.33 11.06 0.54
N TRP A 91 -9.71 11.10 1.81
CA TRP A 91 -8.82 11.44 2.92
C TRP A 91 -8.92 10.35 3.96
N ILE A 92 -7.76 9.99 4.48
CA ILE A 92 -7.61 9.01 5.53
C ILE A 92 -7.32 9.78 6.81
N THR A 93 -8.12 9.53 7.83
CA THR A 93 -7.89 10.06 9.17
C THR A 93 -7.77 8.90 10.15
N HIS A 94 -7.05 9.12 11.24
CA HIS A 94 -6.88 8.14 12.31
C HIS A 94 -7.47 8.74 13.60
N PRO A 95 -8.77 8.54 13.86
CA PRO A 95 -9.44 9.09 15.03
C PRO A 95 -8.85 8.54 16.35
N SER A 96 -8.30 7.33 16.32
CA SER A 96 -7.60 6.69 17.44
C SER A 96 -6.44 5.82 16.94
N LEU A 97 -5.70 5.20 17.86
CA LEU A 97 -4.67 4.20 17.54
C LEU A 97 -5.24 2.83 17.10
N THR A 98 -6.55 2.69 17.10
CA THR A 98 -7.29 1.45 16.84
C THR A 98 -8.34 1.63 15.76
N SER A 99 -8.35 2.79 15.09
CA SER A 99 -9.32 3.08 14.04
C SER A 99 -8.75 3.94 12.93
N VAL A 100 -9.20 3.62 11.72
CA VAL A 100 -8.96 4.39 10.51
C VAL A 100 -10.32 4.81 9.95
N ARG A 101 -10.46 6.07 9.59
CA ARG A 101 -11.61 6.57 8.85
C ARG A 101 -11.18 6.95 7.45
N ILE A 102 -11.77 6.30 6.46
CA ILE A 102 -11.58 6.62 5.05
C ILE A 102 -12.82 7.36 4.57
N THR A 103 -12.64 8.62 4.22
CA THR A 103 -13.73 9.52 3.79
C THR A 103 -13.54 9.88 2.33
N THR A 104 -14.62 9.93 1.57
CA THR A 104 -14.65 10.43 0.19
C THR A 104 -15.46 11.70 0.11
N ASP A 105 -15.31 12.43 -0.99
CA ASP A 105 -16.21 13.53 -1.31
C ASP A 105 -17.69 13.10 -1.29
N SER A 106 -18.59 14.05 -1.03
CA SER A 106 -20.02 13.84 -1.21
C SER A 106 -20.35 13.79 -2.70
N GLY A 107 -21.16 12.82 -3.13
CA GLY A 107 -21.67 12.76 -4.51
C GLY A 107 -21.33 11.48 -5.28
N TRP A 108 -20.54 10.57 -4.71
CA TRP A 108 -20.25 9.30 -5.38
C TRP A 108 -21.50 8.42 -5.51
N PRO A 109 -21.74 7.82 -6.69
CA PRO A 109 -22.85 6.90 -6.88
C PRO A 109 -22.78 5.73 -5.89
N ALA A 110 -23.94 5.24 -5.44
CA ALA A 110 -23.99 4.03 -4.64
C ALA A 110 -23.36 2.85 -5.40
N GLY A 111 -22.53 2.06 -4.73
CA GLY A 111 -21.95 0.82 -5.28
C GLY A 111 -20.48 0.91 -5.73
N TRP A 112 -19.84 2.07 -5.63
CA TRP A 112 -18.38 2.16 -5.79
C TRP A 112 -17.68 1.56 -4.58
N GLN A 113 -16.57 0.88 -4.82
CA GLN A 113 -15.81 0.17 -3.80
C GLN A 113 -14.33 0.49 -3.90
N ILE A 114 -13.66 0.52 -2.75
CA ILE A 114 -12.20 0.61 -2.63
C ILE A 114 -11.68 -0.54 -1.79
N GLY A 115 -10.48 -1.00 -2.12
CA GLY A 115 -9.71 -1.89 -1.30
C GLY A 115 -8.87 -1.08 -0.31
N TYR A 116 -8.70 -1.60 0.89
CA TYR A 116 -7.79 -1.03 1.88
C TYR A 116 -6.92 -2.10 2.50
N ALA A 117 -5.72 -1.70 2.92
CA ALA A 117 -4.83 -2.51 3.76
C ALA A 117 -4.20 -1.66 4.86
N ILE A 118 -4.29 -2.13 6.10
CA ILE A 118 -3.65 -1.53 7.27
C ILE A 118 -2.35 -2.28 7.51
N THR A 119 -1.23 -1.55 7.60
CA THR A 119 0.10 -2.16 7.68
C THR A 119 0.78 -1.89 9.01
N THR A 120 1.86 -2.62 9.29
CA THR A 120 2.77 -2.37 10.41
C THR A 120 3.76 -1.23 10.16
N LEU A 121 3.62 -0.45 9.08
CA LEU A 121 4.42 0.77 8.93
C LEU A 121 3.84 1.86 9.79
N ALA A 122 4.70 2.61 10.45
CA ALA A 122 4.31 3.81 11.15
C ALA A 122 4.19 4.97 10.13
N LEU A 123 3.15 5.79 10.29
CA LEU A 123 3.13 7.12 9.69
C LEU A 123 4.18 7.97 10.42
N THR A 124 5.24 8.36 9.72
CA THR A 124 6.31 9.24 10.23
C THR A 124 5.95 10.71 10.12
#